data_AF-A0A9K3GYT6-F1
#
_entry.id   AF-A0A9K3GYT6-F1
#
_cell.length_a   1.000
_cell.length_b   1.000
_cell.length_c   1.000
_cell.angle_alpha   90.00
_cell.angle_beta   90.00
_cell.angle_gamma   90.00
#
_symmetry.space_group_name_H-M   'P 1'
#
loop_
_entity.id
_entity.type
_entity.pdbx_description
1 polymer ?
#
loop_
_entity_poly.entity_id
_entity_poly.type
_entity_poly.pdbx_seq_one_letter_code
_entity_poly.pdbx_strand_id
1 'polypeptide(L)'
;MADTDFMLPDRVSEMAKLDLGLKEITVRLLNRDPTVQFTNGTRREWKREGFRYALSRWSEFMKIDGIKARDTVDFSFDENEQVLSVEKVVPYVMSSK
;
A
#
# COMPACT_ATOMS: atom_id res chain seq x y z
N MET A 1 13.52 10.57 -8.63
CA MET A 1 13.44 9.18 -8.15
C MET A 1 12.73 9.20 -6.80
N ALA A 2 11.40 9.37 -6.76
CA ALA A 2 10.65 9.49 -5.50
C ALA A 2 9.13 9.31 -5.67
N ASP A 3 8.68 8.45 -6.59
CA ASP A 3 7.24 8.19 -6.83
C ASP A 3 6.93 6.68 -6.80
N THR A 4 7.82 5.90 -6.18
CA THR A 4 7.83 4.43 -6.21
C THR A 4 7.22 3.78 -4.98
N ASP A 5 7.15 4.52 -3.88
CA ASP A 5 6.88 3.96 -2.55
C ASP A 5 5.49 4.41 -2.09
N PHE A 6 4.71 3.48 -1.53
CA PHE A 6 3.39 3.78 -0.97
C PHE A 6 3.49 3.99 0.52
N MET A 7 3.13 5.19 0.95
CA MET A 7 3.08 5.51 2.36
C MET A 7 1.97 4.72 3.03
N LEU A 8 2.34 3.82 3.93
CA LEU A 8 1.37 3.10 4.73
C LEU A 8 0.69 4.11 5.67
N PRO A 9 -0.65 4.02 5.85
CA PRO A 9 -1.32 4.73 6.92
C PRO A 9 -0.69 4.37 8.27
N ASP A 10 -0.66 5.32 9.20
CA ASP A 10 -0.10 5.09 10.54
C ASP A 10 -0.76 3.86 11.20
N ARG A 11 -2.10 3.73 11.12
CA ARG A 11 -2.84 2.57 11.64
C ARG A 11 -2.36 1.22 11.10
N VAL A 12 -2.07 1.13 9.80
CA VAL A 12 -1.56 -0.11 9.20
C VAL A 12 -0.14 -0.39 9.68
N SER A 13 0.67 0.66 9.80
CA SER A 13 2.05 0.56 10.29
C SER A 13 2.09 0.07 11.75
N GLU A 14 1.15 0.54 12.58
CA GLU A 14 0.95 0.10 13.97
C GLU A 14 0.49 -1.35 14.04
N MET A 15 -0.53 -1.75 13.26
CA MET A 15 -1.02 -3.14 13.21
C MET A 15 0.08 -4.10 12.72
N ALA A 16 0.88 -3.69 11.72
CA ALA A 16 2.02 -4.47 11.24
C ALA A 16 3.21 -4.48 12.24
N LYS A 17 3.16 -3.64 13.29
CA LYS A 17 4.22 -3.48 14.30
C LYS A 17 5.57 -3.15 13.65
N LEU A 18 5.55 -2.22 12.69
CA LEU A 18 6.75 -1.81 11.94
C LEU A 18 7.71 -0.95 12.77
N ASP A 19 7.25 -0.43 13.90
CA ASP A 19 8.08 0.21 14.93
C ASP A 19 9.06 -0.77 15.58
N LEU A 20 8.63 -2.02 15.78
CA LEU A 20 9.45 -3.08 16.36
C LEU A 20 10.45 -3.67 15.36
N GLY A 21 10.16 -3.57 14.07
CA GLY A 21 11.05 -4.04 13.00
C GLY A 21 10.39 -3.98 11.63
N LEU A 22 11.19 -3.72 10.59
CA LEU A 22 10.72 -3.77 9.22
C LEU A 22 10.34 -5.21 8.85
N LYS A 23 9.15 -5.37 8.26
CA LYS A 23 8.60 -6.64 7.82
C LYS A 23 8.19 -6.56 6.37
N GLU A 24 8.03 -7.73 5.76
CA GLU A 24 7.39 -7.82 4.47
C GLU A 24 5.86 -7.83 4.66
N ILE A 25 5.16 -7.10 3.81
CA ILE A 25 3.70 -7.06 3.78
C ILE A 25 3.27 -7.64 2.43
N THR A 26 2.37 -8.61 2.48
CA THR A 26 1.77 -9.17 1.26
C THR A 26 0.61 -8.31 0.85
N VAL A 27 0.58 -7.86 -0.40
CA VAL A 27 -0.55 -7.13 -0.96
C VAL A 27 -1.32 -8.08 -1.85
N ARG A 28 -2.64 -8.15 -1.65
CA ARG A 28 -3.56 -9.02 -2.40
C ARG A 28 -4.60 -8.18 -3.11
N LEU A 29 -4.71 -8.33 -4.43
CA LEU A 29 -5.70 -7.69 -5.27
C LEU A 29 -6.94 -8.57 -5.38
N LEU A 30 -7.97 -8.24 -4.62
CA LEU A 30 -9.27 -8.91 -4.68
C LEU A 30 -10.16 -8.35 -5.81
N ASN A 31 -9.81 -7.17 -6.33
CA ASN A 31 -10.50 -6.54 -7.47
C ASN A 31 -10.14 -7.16 -8.84
N ARG A 32 -9.26 -8.16 -8.89
CA ARG A 32 -8.82 -8.85 -10.12
C ARG A 32 -9.26 -10.31 -10.14
N ASP A 33 -9.57 -10.80 -11.34
CA ASP A 33 -9.80 -12.21 -11.60
C ASP A 33 -8.83 -12.68 -12.71
N PRO A 34 -7.91 -13.62 -12.42
CA PRO A 34 -7.63 -14.21 -11.11
C PRO A 34 -7.01 -13.20 -10.13
N THR A 35 -7.18 -13.43 -8.83
CA THR A 35 -6.59 -12.59 -7.77
C THR A 35 -5.07 -12.60 -7.87
N VAL A 36 -4.46 -11.41 -7.81
CA VAL A 36 -3.01 -11.25 -7.87
C VAL A 36 -2.48 -10.94 -6.47
N GLN A 37 -1.40 -11.58 -6.04
CA GLN A 37 -0.74 -11.27 -4.80
C GLN A 37 0.76 -11.16 -4.97
N PHE A 38 1.39 -10.31 -4.18
CA PHE A 38 2.83 -10.11 -4.19
C PHE A 38 3.28 -9.59 -2.81
N THR A 39 4.55 -9.80 -2.50
CA THR A 39 5.11 -9.48 -1.18
C THR A 39 6.11 -8.35 -1.33
N ASN A 40 5.89 -7.26 -0.59
CA ASN A 40 6.74 -6.07 -0.63
C ASN A 40 7.44 -5.87 0.70
N GLY A 41 8.73 -5.54 0.64
CA GLY A 41 9.47 -5.06 1.80
C GLY A 41 8.96 -3.70 2.26
N THR A 42 9.01 -3.46 3.56
CA THR A 42 8.75 -2.14 4.14
C THR A 42 10.03 -1.33 4.29
N ARG A 43 9.90 -0.01 4.21
CA ARG A 43 10.97 0.95 4.44
C ARG A 43 10.54 1.93 5.51
N ARG A 44 11.46 2.25 6.43
CA ARG A 44 11.27 3.32 7.42
C ARG A 44 11.75 4.64 6.82
N GLU A 45 10.92 5.66 6.91
CA GLU A 45 11.26 7.04 6.59
C GLU A 45 11.08 7.94 7.81
N TRP A 46 11.95 8.94 7.93
CA TRP A 46 11.82 9.98 8.95
C TRP A 46 10.68 10.94 8.56
N LYS A 47 9.82 11.27 9.53
CA LYS A 47 8.91 12.42 9.43
C LYS A 47 9.32 13.48 10.45
N ARG A 48 8.73 14.69 10.38
CA ARG A 48 9.04 15.78 11.32
C ARG A 48 8.87 15.35 12.78
N GLU A 49 7.92 14.46 13.05
CA GLU A 49 7.68 13.88 14.38
C GLU A 49 7.62 12.35 14.28
N GLY A 50 8.76 11.69 14.50
CA GLY A 50 8.86 10.23 14.52
C GLY A 50 9.10 9.59 13.15
N PHE A 51 8.50 8.42 12.95
CA PHE A 51 8.71 7.61 11.75
C PHE A 51 7.40 7.41 10.99
N ARG A 52 7.53 7.24 9.67
CA ARG A 52 6.49 6.73 8.79
C ARG A 52 7.05 5.55 8.01
N TYR A 53 6.17 4.67 7.57
CA TYR A 53 6.57 3.45 6.88
C TYR A 53 5.98 3.43 5.49
N ALA A 54 6.73 2.86 4.55
CA ALA A 54 6.29 2.76 3.16
C ALA A 54 6.50 1.34 2.64
N LEU A 55 5.61 0.90 1.76
CA LEU A 55 5.85 -0.27 0.92
C LEU A 55 6.82 0.13 -0.18
N SER A 56 7.95 -0.56 -0.24
CA SER A 56 8.85 -0.47 -1.38
C SER A 56 8.17 -1.05 -2.63
N ARG A 57 8.58 -0.61 -3.83
CA ARG A 57 8.15 -1.18 -5.12
C ARG A 57 6.64 -1.11 -5.39
N TRP A 58 5.94 -0.16 -4.77
CA TRP A 58 4.51 0.03 -5.00
C TRP A 58 4.18 0.53 -6.42
N SER A 59 5.09 1.22 -7.10
CA SER A 59 4.83 1.59 -8.50
C SER A 59 4.76 0.38 -9.44
N GLU A 60 5.41 -0.74 -9.12
CA GLU A 60 5.27 -1.98 -9.88
C GLU A 60 3.84 -2.51 -9.75
N PHE A 61 3.29 -2.42 -8.55
CA PHE A 61 1.89 -2.71 -8.27
C PHE A 61 0.91 -1.81 -9.04
N MET A 62 1.10 -0.49 -8.98
CA MET A 62 0.24 0.46 -9.69
C MET A 62 0.17 0.16 -11.19
N LYS A 63 1.28 -0.29 -11.78
CA LYS A 63 1.32 -0.69 -13.21
C LYS A 63 0.51 -1.96 -13.49
N ILE A 64 0.56 -2.96 -12.62
CA ILE A 64 -0.18 -4.22 -12.80
C ILE A 64 -1.68 -3.94 -12.82
N ASP A 65 -2.15 -3.12 -11.88
CA ASP A 65 -3.58 -2.88 -11.74
C ASP A 65 -4.08 -1.67 -12.56
N GLY A 66 -3.18 -0.88 -13.15
CA GLY A 66 -3.52 0.35 -13.88
C GLY A 66 -3.96 1.50 -12.97
N ILE A 67 -3.65 1.40 -11.68
CA ILE A 67 -3.97 2.39 -10.64
C ILE A 67 -3.12 3.64 -10.86
N LYS A 68 -3.75 4.80 -10.84
CA LYS A 68 -3.06 6.10 -10.91
C LYS A 68 -2.86 6.67 -9.52
N ALA A 69 -1.84 7.52 -9.34
CA ALA A 69 -1.44 8.13 -8.07
C ALA A 69 -2.50 9.01 -7.36
N ARG A 70 -3.73 9.12 -7.91
CA ARG A 70 -4.86 9.83 -7.31
C ARG A 70 -6.09 8.95 -7.10
N ASP A 71 -6.07 7.72 -7.60
CA ASP A 71 -7.17 6.80 -7.44
C ASP A 71 -7.31 6.45 -5.95
N THR A 72 -8.55 6.36 -5.49
CA THR A 72 -8.83 5.98 -4.11
C THR A 72 -8.87 4.47 -4.03
N VAL A 73 -8.07 3.89 -3.14
CA VAL A 73 -8.00 2.44 -2.94
C VAL A 73 -8.67 2.11 -1.61
N ASP A 74 -9.69 1.26 -1.67
CA ASP A 74 -10.31 0.66 -0.50
C ASP A 74 -9.57 -0.63 -0.18
N PHE A 75 -9.09 -0.75 1.06
CA PHE A 75 -8.31 -1.89 1.50
C PHE A 75 -8.56 -2.24 2.96
N SER A 76 -8.35 -3.50 3.27
CA SER A 76 -8.32 -4.06 4.62
C SER A 76 -6.94 -4.65 4.91
N PHE A 77 -6.52 -4.62 6.17
CA PHE A 77 -5.25 -5.20 6.61
C PHE A 77 -5.49 -6.29 7.64
N ASP A 78 -5.02 -7.50 7.35
CA ASP A 78 -5.00 -8.62 8.28
C ASP A 78 -3.67 -8.61 9.06
N GLU A 79 -3.77 -8.38 10.38
CA GLU A 79 -2.58 -8.36 11.27
C GLU A 79 -1.96 -9.75 11.44
N ASN A 80 -2.73 -10.83 11.38
CA ASN A 80 -2.21 -12.18 11.61
C ASN A 80 -1.39 -12.67 10.43
N GLU A 81 -1.89 -12.43 9.21
CA GLU A 81 -1.25 -12.85 7.97
C GLU A 81 -0.32 -11.78 7.38
N GLN A 82 -0.35 -10.55 7.91
CA GLN A 82 0.36 -9.39 7.37
C GLN A 82 -0.02 -9.11 5.90
N VAL A 83 -1.32 -9.24 5.60
CA VAL A 83 -1.88 -9.10 4.25
C VAL A 83 -2.68 -7.81 4.12
N LEU A 84 -2.31 -6.96 3.18
CA LEU A 84 -3.09 -5.80 2.75
C LEU A 84 -3.94 -6.21 1.53
N SER A 85 -5.23 -6.41 1.76
CA SER A 85 -6.20 -6.78 0.72
C SER A 85 -6.80 -5.52 0.11
N VAL A 86 -6.57 -5.31 -1.17
CA VAL A 86 -7.19 -4.25 -1.97
C VAL A 86 -8.52 -4.77 -2.50
N GLU A 87 -9.60 -4.21 -1.98
CA GLU A 87 -10.96 -4.63 -2.27
C GLU A 87 -11.52 -3.88 -3.48
N LYS A 88 -11.20 -2.59 -3.59
CA LYS A 88 -11.69 -1.75 -4.68
C LYS A 88 -10.73 -0.63 -5.01
N VAL A 89 -10.64 -0.30 -6.30
CA VAL A 89 -9.99 0.92 -6.79
C VAL A 89 -11.05 1.81 -7.41
N VAL A 90 -11.17 3.03 -6.92
CA VAL A 90 -12.06 4.07 -7.45
C VAL A 90 -11.21 5.07 -8.22
N PRO A 91 -11.34 5.13 -9.56
CA PRO A 91 -10.55 6.04 -10.36
C PRO A 91 -10.89 7.49 -10.03
N TYR A 92 -9.87 8.33 -9.92
CA TYR A 92 -10.06 9.76 -9.73
C TYR A 92 -10.59 10.40 -11.02
N VAL A 93 -11.84 10.85 -10.99
CA VAL A 93 -12.44 11.62 -12.09
C VAL A 93 -12.23 13.10 -11.81
N MET A 94 -11.34 13.75 -12.57
CA MET A 94 -11.33 15.21 -12.61
C MET A 94 -12.66 15.67 -13.19
N SER A 95 -13.53 16.22 -12.35
CA SER A 95 -14.69 16.97 -12.83
C SER A 95 -14.16 18.23 -13.49
N SER A 96 -14.02 18.22 -14.82
CA SER A 96 -13.84 19.44 -15.60
C SER A 96 -15.07 20.32 -15.35
N LYS A 97 -14.83 21.49 -14.78
CA LYS A 97 -15.84 22.54 -14.60
C LYS A 97 -15.57 23.64 -15.62
#